data_AF-A0A1L5KGW8-F1
#
_entry.id   AF-A0A1L5KGW8-F1
#
_cell.length_a   1.000
_cell.length_b   1.000
_cell.length_c   1.000
_cell.angle_alpha   90.00
_cell.angle_beta   90.00
_cell.angle_gamma   90.00
#
_symmetry.space_group_name_H-M   'P 1'
#
loop_
_entity.id
_entity.type
_entity.pdbx_description
1 polymer ?
#
loop_
_entity_poly.entity_id
_entity_poly.type
_entity_poly.pdbx_seq_one_letter_code
_entity_poly.pdbx_strand_id
1 'polypeptide(L)' 'KVSNGVAEGVPTTDAVVALGNQLDVPTPLAYQMSRVLNEGIPCAEMLAGLFGREITVE' A
#
# COMPACT_ATOMS: atom_id res chain seq x y z
N LYS A 1 6.77 14.02 -18.75
CA LYS A 1 6.44 12.64 -19.17
C LYS A 1 5.13 12.30 -18.46
N VAL A 2 4.00 12.53 -19.14
CA VAL A 2 2.67 12.30 -18.55
C VAL A 2 2.47 10.78 -18.56
N SER A 3 2.12 10.19 -17.42
CA SER A 3 1.77 8.78 -17.35
C SER A 3 0.60 8.53 -18.30
N ASN A 4 0.45 7.31 -18.82
CA ASN A 4 -0.62 6.95 -19.76
C ASN A 4 -2.03 6.97 -19.10
N GLY A 5 -2.37 7.98 -18.30
CA GLY A 5 -3.58 8.08 -17.48
C GLY A 5 -3.51 7.28 -16.17
N VAL A 6 -2.38 6.62 -15.87
CA VAL A 6 -2.20 5.84 -14.63
C VAL A 6 -1.71 6.77 -13.52
N ALA A 7 -2.38 6.76 -12.36
CA ALA A 7 -1.91 7.50 -11.19
C ALA A 7 -0.49 7.04 -10.80
N GLU A 8 0.44 7.97 -10.64
CA GLU A 8 1.86 7.69 -10.35
C GLU A 8 2.05 6.84 -9.08
N GLY A 9 1.13 6.97 -8.12
CA GLY A 9 1.13 6.17 -6.90
C GLY A 9 1.06 4.68 -7.16
N VAL A 10 0.38 4.22 -8.22
CA VAL A 10 0.19 2.79 -8.50
C VAL A 10 1.51 2.06 -8.73
N PRO A 11 2.36 2.45 -9.69
CA PRO A 11 3.67 1.82 -9.85
C PRO A 11 4.66 2.18 -8.72
N THR A 12 4.52 3.36 -8.10
CA THR A 12 5.43 3.80 -7.05
C THR A 12 5.28 2.99 -5.76
N THR A 13 4.05 2.59 -5.43
CA THR A 13 3.77 1.77 -4.25
C THR A 13 4.56 0.46 -4.26
N ASP A 14 4.55 -0.28 -5.36
CA ASP A 14 5.30 -1.55 -5.46
C ASP A 14 6.81 -1.33 -5.46
N ALA A 15 7.29 -0.27 -6.11
CA ALA A 15 8.70 0.09 -6.10
C ALA A 15 9.22 0.39 -4.68
N VAL A 16 8.42 1.09 -3.87
CA VAL A 16 8.75 1.39 -2.47
C VAL A 16 8.78 0.12 -1.62
N VAL A 17 7.82 -0.79 -1.81
CA VAL A 17 7.80 -2.08 -1.09
C VAL A 17 9.04 -2.92 -1.44
N ALA A 18 9.36 -3.03 -2.73
CA ALA A 18 10.54 -3.77 -3.19
C ALA A 18 11.83 -3.19 -2.64
N LEU A 19 11.98 -1.85 -2.64
CA LEU A 19 13.14 -1.18 -2.08
C LEU A 19 13.24 -1.37 -0.56
N GLY A 20 12.12 -1.30 0.16
CA GLY A 20 12.06 -1.58 1.60
C GLY A 20 12.57 -2.98 1.92
N ASN A 21 12.13 -4.00 1.17
CA ASN A 21 12.61 -5.37 1.34
C ASN A 21 14.11 -5.52 1.06
N GLN A 22 14.65 -4.81 0.06
CA GLN A 22 16.09 -4.83 -0.25
C GLN A 22 16.95 -4.21 0.86
N LEU A 23 16.42 -3.21 1.55
CA LEU A 23 17.11 -2.45 2.60
C LEU A 23 16.79 -2.95 4.02
N ASP A 24 15.96 -3.98 4.17
CA ASP A 24 15.42 -4.46 5.45
C ASP A 24 14.71 -3.34 6.24
N VAL A 25 13.99 -2.45 5.52
CA VAL A 25 13.23 -1.33 6.09
C VAL A 25 11.74 -1.62 5.95
N PRO A 26 10.97 -1.65 7.06
CA PRO A 26 9.53 -1.88 7.00
C PRO A 26 8.82 -0.70 6.33
N THR A 27 7.95 -1.02 5.38
CA THR A 27 7.15 -0.04 4.62
C THR A 27 5.64 -0.28 4.82
N PRO A 28 5.13 -0.25 6.07
CA PRO A 28 3.81 -0.78 6.39
C PRO A 28 2.67 -0.15 5.58
N LEU A 29 2.70 1.17 5.38
CA LEU A 29 1.70 1.88 4.56
C LEU A 29 1.77 1.49 3.08
N ALA A 30 2.97 1.45 2.51
CA ALA A 30 3.14 1.07 1.11
C ALA A 30 2.77 -0.39 0.87
N TYR A 31 3.12 -1.27 1.81
CA TYR A 31 2.76 -2.69 1.77
C TYR A 31 1.24 -2.90 1.85
N GLN A 32 0.53 -2.24 2.77
CA GLN A 32 -0.92 -2.38 2.83
C GLN A 32 -1.59 -1.77 1.59
N MET A 33 -1.07 -0.67 1.05
CA MET A 33 -1.58 -0.08 -0.20
C MET A 33 -1.31 -1.00 -1.41
N SER A 34 -0.18 -1.70 -1.48
CA SER A 34 0.08 -2.64 -2.59
C SER A 34 -0.95 -3.77 -2.60
N ARG A 35 -1.39 -4.25 -1.42
CA ARG A 35 -2.48 -5.22 -1.32
C ARG A 35 -3.81 -4.66 -1.83
N VAL A 36 -4.15 -3.40 -1.55
CA VAL A 36 -5.35 -2.77 -2.12
C VAL A 36 -5.28 -2.76 -3.65
N LEU A 37 -4.13 -2.35 -4.20
CA LEU A 37 -3.95 -2.20 -5.65
C LEU A 37 -3.85 -3.54 -6.40
N ASN A 38 -3.18 -4.54 -5.82
CA ASN A 38 -2.83 -5.80 -6.49
C ASN A 38 -3.70 -6.99 -6.06
N GLU A 39 -4.11 -7.06 -4.80
CA GLU A 39 -4.98 -8.13 -4.27
C GLU A 39 -6.47 -7.72 -4.26
N GLY A 40 -6.76 -6.43 -4.39
CA GLY A 40 -8.13 -5.91 -4.41
C GLY A 40 -8.80 -5.87 -3.03
N ILE A 41 -8.02 -5.87 -1.94
CA ILE A 41 -8.59 -5.78 -0.60
C ILE A 41 -9.29 -4.43 -0.38
N PRO A 42 -10.36 -4.37 0.43
CA PRO A 42 -10.97 -3.10 0.80
C PRO A 42 -10.01 -2.20 1.58
N CYS A 43 -10.11 -0.88 1.42
CA CYS A 43 -9.33 0.08 2.23
C CYS A 43 -9.59 -0.07 3.75
N ALA A 44 -10.75 -0.58 4.15
CA ALA A 44 -11.02 -0.89 5.56
C ALA A 44 -10.11 -2.02 6.08
N GLU A 45 -9.85 -3.04 5.27
CA GLU A 45 -8.92 -4.12 5.60
C GLU A 45 -7.47 -3.61 5.60
N MET A 46 -7.10 -2.74 4.65
CA MET A 46 -5.80 -2.05 4.63
C MET A 46 -5.56 -1.31 5.95
N LEU A 47 -6.55 -0.54 6.41
CA LEU A 47 -6.49 0.18 7.68
C LEU A 47 -6.43 -0.78 8.86
N ALA A 48 -7.23 -1.85 8.87
CA ALA A 48 -7.18 -2.83 9.95
C ALA A 48 -5.79 -3.49 10.06
N GLY A 49 -5.16 -3.79 8.91
CA GLY A 49 -3.80 -4.32 8.83
C GLY A 49 -2.72 -3.35 9.33
N LEU A 50 -2.90 -2.03 9.15
CA LEU A 50 -1.96 -1.02 9.66
C LEU A 50 -2.01 -0.86 11.18
N PHE A 51 -3.20 -0.95 11.77
CA PHE A 51 -3.40 -0.69 13.20
C PHE A 51 -3.50 -1.97 14.05
N GLY A 52 -3.50 -3.15 13.43
CA GLY A 52 -3.61 -4.44 14.10
C GLY A 52 -4.96 -4.68 14.78
N ARG A 53 -6.00 -3.93 14.38
CA ARG A 53 -7.36 -3.98 14.92
C ARG A 53 -8.35 -3.45 13.89
N GLU A 54 -9.62 -3.83 13.99
CA GLU A 54 -10.67 -3.17 13.22
C GLU A 54 -10.79 -1.68 13.60
N ILE A 55 -11.00 -0.82 12.60
CA ILE A 55 -11.27 0.61 12.83
C ILE A 55 -12.78 0.84 12.77
N THR A 56 -13.34 1.24 13.91
CA THR A 56 -14.70 1.76 14.03
C THR A 56 -14.67 3.28 14.02
N VAL A 57 -15.70 3.91 13.46
CA VAL A 57 -15.92 5.35 13.62
C VAL A 57 -16.42 5.58 15.04
N GLU A 58 -15.77 6.45 15.81
CA GLU A 58 -16.29 6.98 17.08
C GLU A 58 -17.32 8.09 16.84
#